data_AF-A0A0J6RUE9-F1
#
_entry.id   AF-A0A0J6RUE9-F1
#
_cell.length_a   1.000
_cell.length_b   1.000
_cell.length_c   1.000
_cell.angle_alpha   90.00
_cell.angle_beta   90.00
_cell.angle_gamma   90.00
#
_symmetry.space_group_name_H-M   'P 1'
#
loop_
_entity.id
_entity.type
_entity.pdbx_description
1 polymer ?
#
loop_
_entity_poly.entity_id
_entity_poly.type
_entity_poly.pdbx_seq_one_letter_code
_entity_poly.pdbx_strand_id
1 'polypeptide(L)' 'MQDLTRREITGQTRVFAILADPIAQVKTPQGLNRIMAERGVDGVMVPLHVAAADLAAV' A
#
# COMPACT_ATOMS: atom_id res chain seq x y z
N MET A 1 -26.54 -1.15 -0.52
CA MET A 1 -25.58 -1.25 0.59
C MET A 1 -24.27 -1.69 -0.04
N GLN A 2 -23.31 -0.77 -0.22
CA GLN A 2 -22.00 -1.08 -0.81
C GLN A 2 -21.28 -2.02 0.15
N ASP A 3 -20.75 -3.13 -0.35
CA ASP A 3 -19.95 -4.07 0.42
C ASP A 3 -18.65 -3.36 0.87
N LEU A 4 -18.59 -2.95 2.14
CA LEU A 4 -17.42 -2.27 2.72
C LEU A 4 -16.18 -3.18 2.81
N THR A 5 -16.29 -4.46 2.43
CA THR A 5 -15.20 -5.43 2.52
C THR A 5 -14.30 -5.49 1.27
N ARG A 6 -14.70 -4.87 0.15
CA ARG A 6 -13.87 -4.82 -1.07
C ARG A 6 -14.04 -3.48 -1.79
N ARG A 7 -13.12 -2.54 -1.53
CA ARG A 7 -12.99 -1.35 -2.36
C ARG A 7 -12.39 -1.72 -3.72
N GLU A 8 -13.08 -1.37 -4.78
CA GLU A 8 -12.58 -1.53 -6.15
C GLU A 8 -11.47 -0.51 -6.40
N ILE A 9 -10.32 -0.99 -6.90
CA ILE A 9 -9.21 -0.12 -7.30
C ILE A 9 -9.55 0.47 -8.66
N THR A 10 -9.49 1.78 -8.77
CA THR A 10 -9.75 2.52 -10.02
C THR A 10 -8.50 3.30 -10.44
N GLY A 11 -8.56 3.98 -11.59
CA GLY A 11 -7.51 4.90 -12.01
C GLY A 11 -7.32 6.12 -11.09
N GLN A 12 -8.26 6.38 -10.17
CA GLN A 12 -8.20 7.48 -9.22
C GLN A 12 -7.55 7.10 -7.88
N THR A 13 -7.41 5.80 -7.61
CA THR A 13 -6.91 5.29 -6.33
C THR A 13 -5.44 5.67 -6.15
N ARG A 14 -5.11 6.31 -5.01
CA ARG A 14 -3.73 6.69 -4.73
C ARG A 14 -2.90 5.49 -4.29
N VAL A 15 -1.74 5.30 -4.93
CA VAL A 15 -0.78 4.27 -4.53
C VAL A 15 0.20 4.83 -3.52
N PHE A 16 0.28 4.19 -2.36
CA PHE A 16 1.33 4.40 -1.36
C PHE A 16 2.26 3.19 -1.38
N ALA A 17 3.55 3.42 -1.23
CA ALA A 17 4.54 2.34 -1.24
C ALA A 17 5.40 2.37 0.02
N ILE A 18 5.81 1.18 0.46
CA ILE A 18 6.93 1.01 1.39
C ILE A 18 7.99 0.19 0.67
N LEU A 19 9.21 0.74 0.64
CA LEU A 19 10.37 0.16 0.00
C LEU A 19 11.24 -0.47 1.08
N ALA A 20 11.55 -1.75 0.96
CA ALA A 20 12.53 -2.40 1.83
C ALA A 20 13.10 -3.67 1.18
N ASP A 21 14.23 -4.12 1.72
CA ASP A 21 14.83 -5.41 1.41
C ASP A 21 15.40 -6.01 2.72
N PRO A 22 14.81 -7.08 3.30
CA PRO A 22 13.59 -7.78 2.85
C PRO A 22 12.30 -7.07 3.28
N ILE A 23 11.26 -7.09 2.43
CA ILE A 23 9.95 -6.46 2.70
C ILE A 23 8.87 -7.40 3.29
N ALA A 24 9.01 -8.72 3.13
CA ALA A 24 7.90 -9.67 3.33
C ALA A 24 7.32 -9.71 4.76
N GLN A 25 8.14 -9.42 5.78
CA GLN A 25 7.75 -9.41 7.19
C GLN A 25 7.05 -8.12 7.65
N VAL A 26 7.02 -7.09 6.80
CA VAL A 26 6.48 -5.78 7.16
C VAL A 26 4.95 -5.84 7.27
N LYS A 27 4.44 -5.44 8.43
CA LYS A 27 2.99 -5.46 8.76
C LYS A 27 2.26 -4.14 8.47
N THR A 28 3.01 -3.10 8.10
CA THR A 28 2.47 -1.76 7.85
C THR A 28 1.44 -1.73 6.72
N PRO A 29 1.64 -2.40 5.56
CA PRO A 29 0.63 -2.43 4.49
C PRO A 29 -0.73 -2.95 4.95
N GLN A 30 -0.77 -4.02 5.75
CA GLN A 30 -2.01 -4.62 6.25
C GLN A 30 -2.74 -3.65 7.18
N GLY A 31 -2.01 -3.03 8.11
CA GLY A 31 -2.57 -2.06 9.05
C GLY A 31 -3.08 -0.80 8.35
N LEU A 32 -2.29 -0.24 7.44
CA LEU A 32 -2.64 1.01 6.77
C LEU A 32 -3.79 0.81 5.78
N ASN A 33 -3.82 -0.29 5.01
CA ASN A 33 -4.94 -0.61 4.13
C ASN A 33 -6.25 -0.77 4.90
N ARG A 34 -6.22 -1.42 6.08
CA ARG A 34 -7.39 -1.51 6.96
C ARG A 34 -7.86 -0.12 7.40
N ILE A 35 -6.95 0.72 7.88
CA ILE A 35 -7.28 2.09 8.33
C ILE A 35 -7.83 2.94 7.17
N MET A 36 -7.24 2.82 5.97
CA MET A 36 -7.72 3.53 4.78
C MET A 36 -9.14 3.11 4.41
N ALA A 37 -9.44 1.80 4.46
CA ALA A 37 -10.78 1.27 4.24
C ALA A 37 -11.78 1.78 5.29
N GLU A 38 -11.44 1.69 6.58
CA GLU A 38 -12.28 2.15 7.70
C GLU A 38 -12.58 3.65 7.63
N ARG A 39 -11.62 4.46 7.14
CA ARG A 39 -11.74 5.92 7.02
C ARG A 39 -12.27 6.39 5.67
N GLY A 40 -12.58 5.49 4.74
CA GLY A 40 -13.01 5.85 3.40
C GLY A 40 -11.95 6.59 2.57
N VAL A 41 -10.66 6.43 2.87
CA VAL A 41 -9.54 7.03 2.10
C VAL A 41 -9.25 6.19 0.85
N ASP A 42 -9.41 6.78 -0.34
CA ASP A 42 -9.16 6.10 -1.62
C ASP A 42 -7.65 5.96 -1.88
N GLY A 43 -7.06 4.98 -1.21
CA GLY A 43 -5.66 4.65 -1.34
C GLY A 43 -5.39 3.19 -1.03
N VAL A 44 -4.27 2.70 -1.58
CA VAL A 44 -3.75 1.37 -1.33
C VAL A 44 -2.26 1.46 -1.03
N MET A 45 -1.83 0.81 0.05
CA MET A 45 -0.43 0.63 0.41
C MET A 45 0.06 -0.70 -0.15
N VAL A 46 1.10 -0.63 -0.99
CA VAL A 46 1.72 -1.78 -1.65
C VAL A 46 3.16 -1.97 -1.11
N PRO A 47 3.50 -3.14 -0.57
CA PRO A 47 4.90 -3.46 -0.24
C PRO A 47 5.70 -3.68 -1.52
N LEU A 48 6.83 -3.00 -1.65
CA LEU A 48 7.75 -3.15 -2.77
C LEU A 48 9.10 -3.67 -2.25
N HIS A 49 9.52 -4.82 -2.79
CA HIS A 49 10.85 -5.35 -2.54
C HIS A 49 11.84 -4.61 -3.43
N VAL A 50 12.68 -3.77 -2.84
CA VAL A 50 13.60 -2.89 -3.57
C VAL A 50 14.94 -2.88 -2.86
N ALA A 51 15.97 -3.36 -3.55
CA ALA A 51 17.33 -3.36 -3.04
C ALA A 51 17.93 -1.95 -3.15
N ALA A 52 18.97 -1.67 -2.36
CA ALA A 52 19.66 -0.38 -2.43
C ALA A 52 20.22 -0.07 -3.83
N ALA A 53 20.63 -1.09 -4.58
CA ALA A 53 21.13 -0.97 -5.94
C ALA A 53 20.06 -0.58 -6.98
N ASP A 54 18.77 -0.77 -6.65
CA ASP A 54 17.65 -0.41 -7.52
C ASP A 54 17.24 1.08 -7.36
N LEU A 55 17.80 1.76 -6.34
CA LEU A 55 17.58 3.18 -6.11
C LEU A 55 18.60 4.02 -6.85
N ALA A 56 18.14 5.11 -7.48
CA ALA A 56 19.03 6.12 -8.02
C ALA A 56 19.85 6.76 -6.89
N ALA A 57 21.14 6.98 -7.13
CA ALA A 57 21.96 7.80 -6.25
C ALA A 57 21.45 9.25 -6.26
N VAL A 58 21.48 9.90 -5.09
CA VAL A 58 21.13 11.30 -4.89
C VAL A 58 22.40 12.11 -4.64
#